data_AF-D0LE36-F1
#
_entry.id   AF-D0LE36-F1
#
_cell.length_a   1.000
_cell.length_b   1.000
_cell.length_c   1.000
_cell.angle_alpha   90.00
_cell.angle_beta   90.00
_cell.angle_gamma   90.00
#
_symmetry.space_group_name_H-M   'P 1'
#
loop_
_entity.id
_entity.type
_entity.pdbx_description
1 polymer ?
#
loop_
_entity_poly.entity_id
_entity_poly.type
_entity_poly.pdbx_seq_one_letter_code
_entity_poly.pdbx_strand_id
1 'polypeptide(L)'
;MAGEGDITVDLEGEALDPRAVADAIEQIESLVASINDGDDARLILTNLRGGSAHISMVAADSPLDTLADGIEELRGGPVSPRGWTRDTLLATVGLAKVSARRGVESISLRIGDAVSAIDGVIQSNAEAALAPSSRGLGSVRGHLYRYTNDRGRRSAGLRRADTGEAIDLRFAAEDADQVRKHLEQQVEAWGEIARDATGHIAYVTVEGIEPVAGPHEPAPTSEGRGLLGSDWLGGADPAEWVRMMRG
;
A
#
# COMPACT_ATOMS: atom_id res chain seq x y z
N MET A 1 -26.18 9.33 20.15
CA MET A 1 -25.87 7.90 20.28
C MET A 1 -25.44 7.47 18.90
N ALA A 2 -24.24 6.91 18.77
CA ALA A 2 -23.80 6.30 17.52
C ALA A 2 -24.66 5.05 17.29
N GLY A 3 -25.26 4.93 16.10
CA GLY A 3 -25.95 3.73 15.67
C GLY A 3 -24.97 2.62 15.27
N GLU A 4 -25.48 1.40 15.18
CA GLU A 4 -24.79 0.27 14.53
C GLU A 4 -24.47 0.68 13.08
N GLY A 5 -23.18 0.81 12.73
CA GLY A 5 -22.74 1.32 11.42
C GLY A 5 -22.21 2.77 11.41
N ASP A 6 -22.17 3.45 12.55
CA ASP A 6 -21.64 4.81 12.64
C ASP A 6 -20.13 4.83 12.93
N ILE A 7 -19.40 5.61 12.13
CA ILE A 7 -18.01 6.01 12.37
C ILE A 7 -18.02 7.50 12.69
N THR A 8 -17.32 7.91 13.74
CA THR A 8 -17.09 9.32 14.03
C THR A 8 -15.61 9.59 14.17
N VAL A 9 -15.12 10.63 13.50
CA VAL A 9 -13.77 11.17 13.71
C VAL A 9 -13.85 12.53 14.36
N ASP A 10 -13.14 12.63 15.46
CA ASP A 10 -12.98 13.84 16.26
C ASP A 10 -11.55 14.35 16.05
N LEU A 11 -11.42 15.51 15.40
CA LEU A 11 -10.17 16.28 15.33
C LEU A 11 -10.24 17.41 16.36
N GLU A 12 -9.43 17.32 17.40
CA GLU A 12 -9.34 18.33 18.45
C GLU A 12 -8.17 19.27 18.20
N GLY A 13 -8.37 20.56 18.52
CA GLY A 13 -7.34 21.60 18.46
C GLY A 13 -7.89 22.99 18.12
N GLU A 14 -7.00 23.96 17.93
CA GLU A 14 -7.34 25.35 17.64
C GLU A 14 -6.92 25.77 16.22
N ALA A 15 -7.79 26.52 15.53
CA ALA A 15 -7.55 27.02 14.17
C ALA A 15 -7.13 25.91 13.18
N LEU A 16 -7.90 24.81 13.18
CA LEU A 16 -7.73 23.65 12.31
C LEU A 16 -7.60 24.06 10.84
N ASP A 17 -6.57 23.55 10.17
CA ASP A 17 -6.43 23.65 8.72
C ASP A 17 -7.59 22.89 8.04
N PRO A 18 -8.41 23.52 7.17
CA PRO A 18 -9.47 22.84 6.44
C PRO A 18 -8.96 21.61 5.65
N ARG A 19 -7.69 21.60 5.25
CA ARG A 19 -7.07 20.45 4.59
C ARG A 19 -6.91 19.25 5.53
N ALA A 20 -6.73 19.47 6.83
CA ALA A 20 -6.68 18.38 7.80
C ALA A 20 -8.02 17.63 7.87
N VAL A 21 -9.13 18.36 7.78
CA VAL A 21 -10.48 17.79 7.75
C VAL A 21 -10.69 16.98 6.47
N ALA A 22 -10.31 17.53 5.31
CA ALA A 22 -10.39 16.82 4.04
C ALA A 22 -9.54 15.55 4.02
N ASP A 23 -8.27 15.65 4.43
CA ASP A 23 -7.37 14.50 4.53
C ASP A 23 -7.96 13.43 5.45
N ALA A 24 -8.50 13.81 6.62
CA ALA A 24 -9.12 12.84 7.53
C ALA A 24 -10.28 12.08 6.89
N ILE A 25 -11.17 12.77 6.16
CA ILE A 25 -12.28 12.15 5.43
C ILE A 25 -11.76 11.16 4.39
N GLU A 26 -10.78 11.57 3.58
CA GLU A 26 -10.18 10.72 2.54
C GLU A 26 -9.54 9.45 3.15
N GLN A 27 -8.88 9.58 4.31
CA GLN A 27 -8.28 8.42 4.98
C GLN A 27 -9.33 7.48 5.57
N ILE A 28 -10.44 8.00 6.11
CA ILE A 28 -11.54 7.18 6.61
C ILE A 28 -12.24 6.45 5.46
N GLU A 29 -12.48 7.13 4.35
CA GLU A 29 -13.00 6.50 3.13
C GLU A 29 -12.11 5.37 2.66
N SER A 30 -10.80 5.60 2.61
CA SER A 30 -9.83 4.58 2.25
C SER A 30 -9.84 3.39 3.22
N LEU A 31 -9.95 3.65 4.54
CA LEU A 31 -10.03 2.60 5.58
C LEU A 31 -11.27 1.72 5.41
N VAL A 32 -12.43 2.33 5.17
CA VAL A 32 -13.69 1.59 5.05
C VAL A 32 -13.76 0.83 3.74
N ALA A 33 -13.35 1.47 2.63
CA ALA A 33 -13.30 0.82 1.33
C ALA A 33 -12.33 -0.38 1.31
N SER A 34 -11.16 -0.26 1.96
CA SER A 34 -10.16 -1.33 1.98
C SER A 34 -10.55 -2.54 2.83
N ILE A 35 -11.48 -2.37 3.78
CA ILE A 35 -12.05 -3.45 4.59
C ILE A 35 -13.21 -4.14 3.88
N ASN A 36 -13.93 -3.43 3.00
CA ASN A 36 -15.02 -3.97 2.18
C ASN A 36 -14.54 -4.61 0.87
N ASP A 37 -13.28 -5.06 0.80
CA ASP A 37 -12.67 -5.61 -0.42
C ASP A 37 -12.84 -4.71 -1.67
N GLY A 38 -12.91 -3.39 -1.47
CA GLY A 38 -13.09 -2.41 -2.54
C GLY A 38 -14.52 -2.25 -3.06
N ASP A 39 -15.53 -2.85 -2.41
CA ASP A 39 -16.92 -2.47 -2.66
C ASP A 39 -17.13 -1.00 -2.27
N ASP A 40 -17.96 -0.29 -3.05
CA ASP A 40 -18.29 1.13 -2.87
C ASP A 40 -18.99 1.34 -1.52
N ALA A 41 -18.20 1.44 -0.46
CA ALA A 41 -18.65 1.81 0.86
C ALA A 41 -19.20 3.23 0.78
N ARG A 42 -20.53 3.37 0.79
CA ARG A 42 -21.16 4.69 0.70
C ARG A 42 -21.10 5.37 2.07
N LEU A 43 -20.06 6.17 2.26
CA LEU A 43 -19.97 7.06 3.41
C LEU A 43 -20.85 8.29 3.20
N ILE A 44 -21.78 8.51 4.12
CA ILE A 44 -22.62 9.71 4.14
C ILE A 44 -22.20 10.57 5.33
N LEU A 45 -21.69 11.78 5.05
CA LEU A 45 -21.41 12.77 6.08
C LEU A 45 -22.73 13.24 6.71
N THR A 46 -22.94 12.91 7.98
CA THR A 46 -24.18 13.25 8.71
C THR A 46 -24.06 14.50 9.56
N ASN A 47 -22.84 14.85 10.00
CA ASN A 47 -22.60 16.01 10.85
C ASN A 47 -21.16 16.54 10.67
N LEU A 48 -21.02 17.87 10.66
CA LEU A 48 -19.74 18.58 10.66
C LEU A 48 -19.88 19.83 11.55
N ARG A 49 -19.05 19.94 12.60
CA ARG A 49 -19.03 21.11 13.49
C ARG A 49 -17.70 21.85 13.38
N GLY A 50 -17.73 23.19 13.50
CA GLY A 50 -16.55 24.05 13.51
C GLY A 50 -16.18 24.48 14.92
N GLY A 51 -14.88 24.54 15.22
CA GLY A 51 -14.32 24.68 16.58
C GLY A 51 -13.35 23.54 16.82
N SER A 52 -13.88 22.36 17.14
CA SER A 52 -13.27 21.04 16.87
C SER A 52 -14.00 20.40 15.68
N ALA A 53 -13.28 19.72 14.79
CA ALA A 53 -13.93 19.08 13.65
C ALA A 53 -14.44 17.71 14.07
N HIS A 54 -15.75 17.67 14.34
CA HIS A 54 -16.50 16.45 14.61
C HIS A 54 -17.16 15.98 13.32
N ILE A 55 -16.72 14.84 12.80
CA ILE A 55 -17.15 14.28 11.51
C ILE A 55 -17.84 12.96 11.79
N SER A 56 -19.14 12.87 11.55
CA SER A 56 -19.89 11.61 11.67
C SER A 56 -20.24 11.06 10.29
N MET A 57 -20.01 9.78 10.08
CA MET A 57 -20.27 9.06 8.83
C MET A 57 -20.97 7.74 9.11
N VAL A 58 -21.84 7.33 8.19
CA VAL A 58 -22.50 6.02 8.22
C VAL A 58 -21.84 5.16 7.16
N ALA A 59 -21.39 3.97 7.55
CA ALA A 59 -20.82 2.95 6.67
C ALA A 59 -21.78 1.75 6.62
N ALA A 60 -22.79 1.84 5.76
CA ALA A 60 -23.75 0.76 5.60
C ALA A 60 -23.05 -0.53 5.14
N ASP A 61 -23.47 -1.67 5.70
CA ASP A 61 -23.00 -3.01 5.35
C ASP A 61 -21.48 -3.24 5.48
N SER A 62 -20.78 -2.37 6.23
CA SER A 62 -19.33 -2.47 6.44
C SER A 62 -19.03 -3.22 7.75
N PRO A 63 -18.06 -4.15 7.79
CA PRO A 63 -17.71 -4.89 9.01
C PRO A 63 -16.83 -4.01 9.91
N LEU A 64 -17.45 -3.01 10.53
CA LEU A 64 -16.77 -2.01 11.36
C LEU A 64 -16.11 -2.61 12.60
N ASP A 65 -16.58 -3.75 13.08
CA ASP A 65 -15.93 -4.51 14.15
C ASP A 65 -14.50 -4.91 13.75
N THR A 66 -14.27 -5.29 12.49
CA THR A 66 -12.92 -5.58 11.95
C THR A 66 -12.00 -4.37 12.03
N LEU A 67 -12.54 -3.15 11.83
CA LEU A 67 -11.77 -1.91 11.95
C LEU A 67 -11.45 -1.62 13.42
N ALA A 68 -12.44 -1.73 14.32
CA ALA A 68 -12.25 -1.49 15.75
C ALA A 68 -11.25 -2.48 16.36
N ASP A 69 -11.43 -3.78 16.11
CA ASP A 69 -10.55 -4.84 16.59
C ASP A 69 -9.12 -4.64 16.07
N GLY A 70 -8.97 -4.25 14.80
CA GLY A 70 -7.64 -4.06 14.22
C GLY A 70 -6.88 -2.86 14.79
N ILE A 71 -7.57 -1.79 15.19
CA ILE A 71 -6.95 -0.66 15.89
C ILE A 71 -6.46 -1.09 17.27
N GLU A 72 -7.22 -1.92 17.98
CA GLU A 72 -6.80 -2.45 19.28
C GLU A 72 -5.65 -3.47 19.14
N GLU A 73 -5.63 -4.30 18.10
CA GLU A 73 -4.48 -5.16 17.77
C GLU A 73 -3.21 -4.31 17.54
N LEU A 74 -3.30 -3.24 16.74
CA LEU A 74 -2.18 -2.32 16.52
C LEU A 74 -1.76 -1.58 17.78
N ARG A 75 -2.68 -1.32 18.72
CA ARG A 75 -2.32 -0.74 20.02
C ARG A 75 -1.46 -1.70 20.84
N GLY A 76 -1.70 -3.01 20.70
CA GLY A 76 -0.94 -4.07 21.35
C GLY A 76 0.48 -4.28 20.79
N GLY A 77 0.71 -3.97 19.51
CA GLY A 77 2.04 -4.07 18.90
C GLY A 77 2.06 -3.99 17.37
N PRO A 78 3.26 -4.12 16.76
CA PRO A 78 3.46 -4.02 15.31
C PRO A 78 3.06 -5.31 14.60
N VAL A 79 1.76 -5.60 14.58
CA VAL A 79 1.17 -6.77 13.91
C VAL A 79 0.35 -6.32 12.71
N SER A 80 0.19 -7.20 11.72
CA SER A 80 -0.84 -7.02 10.68
C SER A 80 -2.16 -7.52 11.25
N PRO A 81 -3.14 -6.64 11.52
CA PRO A 81 -4.39 -7.09 12.12
C PRO A 81 -5.16 -8.03 11.20
N ARG A 82 -6.04 -8.84 11.80
CA ARG A 82 -6.84 -9.78 11.00
C ARG A 82 -7.86 -9.04 10.14
N GLY A 83 -7.98 -9.46 8.89
CA GLY A 83 -8.89 -8.84 7.92
C GLY A 83 -8.41 -7.49 7.39
N TRP A 84 -7.25 -6.99 7.82
CA TRP A 84 -6.68 -5.77 7.27
C TRP A 84 -5.81 -6.07 6.06
N THR A 85 -5.97 -5.24 5.04
CA THR A 85 -5.09 -5.22 3.86
C THR A 85 -3.95 -4.23 4.07
N ARG A 86 -2.97 -4.26 3.17
CA ARG A 86 -1.91 -3.24 3.11
C ARG A 86 -2.50 -1.83 3.00
N ASP A 87 -3.58 -1.66 2.24
CA ASP A 87 -4.24 -0.38 2.06
C ASP A 87 -4.91 0.11 3.35
N THR A 88 -5.49 -0.80 4.14
CA THR A 88 -6.03 -0.46 5.48
C THR A 88 -4.92 0.06 6.40
N LEU A 89 -3.75 -0.58 6.40
CA LEU A 89 -2.60 -0.12 7.19
C LEU A 89 -2.08 1.24 6.70
N LEU A 90 -1.98 1.44 5.39
CA LEU A 90 -1.56 2.72 4.80
C LEU A 90 -2.53 3.85 5.13
N ALA A 91 -3.84 3.61 5.04
CA ALA A 91 -4.86 4.58 5.39
C ALA A 91 -4.84 4.91 6.90
N THR A 92 -4.53 3.93 7.76
CA THR A 92 -4.33 4.16 9.20
C THR A 92 -3.13 5.07 9.46
N VAL A 93 -2.00 4.82 8.79
CA VAL A 93 -0.80 5.69 8.87
C VAL A 93 -1.12 7.09 8.34
N GLY A 94 -1.85 7.18 7.24
CA GLY A 94 -2.30 8.45 6.66
C GLY A 94 -3.17 9.24 7.64
N LEU A 95 -4.13 8.58 8.28
CA LEU A 95 -5.00 9.20 9.28
C LEU A 95 -4.19 9.70 10.47
N ALA A 96 -3.24 8.91 10.99
CA ALA A 96 -2.37 9.34 12.07
C ALA A 96 -1.53 10.57 11.69
N LYS A 97 -1.07 10.66 10.44
CA LYS A 97 -0.30 11.81 9.92
C LYS A 97 -1.11 13.10 9.83
N VAL A 98 -2.45 13.04 9.85
CA VAL A 98 -3.29 14.24 9.95
C VAL A 98 -2.99 14.99 11.26
N SER A 99 -2.53 14.31 12.32
CA SER A 99 -2.12 14.95 13.58
C SER A 99 -0.94 15.91 13.41
N ALA A 100 -0.12 15.75 12.36
CA ALA A 100 0.97 16.66 12.05
C ALA A 100 0.52 17.91 11.27
N ARG A 101 -0.78 18.00 10.91
CA ARG A 101 -1.33 19.19 10.26
C ARG A 101 -1.50 20.33 11.27
N ARG A 102 -1.44 21.55 10.76
CA ARG A 102 -1.56 22.75 11.58
C ARG A 102 -2.91 22.80 12.29
N GLY A 103 -2.87 23.05 13.60
CA GLY A 103 -4.06 23.22 14.43
C GLY A 103 -4.70 21.92 14.91
N VAL A 104 -4.18 20.75 14.50
CA VAL A 104 -4.62 19.45 15.02
C VAL A 104 -3.75 19.09 16.22
N GLU A 105 -4.36 18.81 17.36
CA GLU A 105 -3.68 18.36 18.58
C GLU A 105 -3.89 16.86 18.81
N SER A 106 -5.09 16.37 18.53
CA SER A 106 -5.38 14.94 18.64
C SER A 106 -6.47 14.49 17.67
N ILE A 107 -6.45 13.18 17.39
CA ILE A 107 -7.41 12.50 16.53
C ILE A 107 -7.95 11.31 17.31
N SER A 108 -9.27 11.21 17.40
CA SER A 108 -9.91 9.99 17.89
C SER A 108 -10.94 9.48 16.90
N LEU A 109 -10.94 8.16 16.74
CA LEU A 109 -11.91 7.43 15.96
C LEU A 109 -12.88 6.75 16.92
N ARG A 110 -14.18 6.92 16.69
CA ARG A 110 -15.26 6.23 17.39
C ARG A 110 -15.99 5.33 16.41
N ILE A 111 -16.11 4.05 16.76
CA ILE A 111 -16.82 3.04 15.98
C ILE A 111 -17.78 2.34 16.94
N GLY A 112 -19.08 2.55 16.75
CA GLY A 112 -20.08 2.15 17.75
C GLY A 112 -19.75 2.76 19.13
N ASP A 113 -19.51 1.90 20.12
CA ASP A 113 -19.13 2.29 21.48
C ASP A 113 -17.60 2.36 21.72
N ALA A 114 -16.79 1.86 20.79
CA ALA A 114 -15.34 1.90 20.90
C ALA A 114 -14.81 3.29 20.53
N VAL A 115 -13.95 3.86 21.36
CA VAL A 115 -13.25 5.12 21.09
C VAL A 115 -11.75 4.88 21.21
N SER A 116 -11.03 5.08 20.11
CA SER A 116 -9.60 4.84 20.04
C SER A 116 -8.87 6.09 19.55
N ALA A 117 -7.87 6.53 20.30
CA ALA A 117 -6.97 7.59 19.86
C ALA A 117 -6.08 7.05 18.73
N ILE A 118 -5.97 7.81 17.64
CA ILE A 118 -5.08 7.52 16.52
C ILE A 118 -3.82 8.34 16.72
N ASP A 119 -2.92 7.80 17.53
CA ASP A 119 -1.72 8.48 18.04
C ASP A 119 -0.42 7.94 17.39
N GLY A 120 0.71 8.45 17.85
CA GLY A 120 2.03 8.03 17.36
C GLY A 120 2.36 6.56 17.64
N VAL A 121 1.72 5.91 18.62
CA VAL A 121 1.91 4.48 18.89
C VAL A 121 1.25 3.66 17.79
N ILE A 122 -0.01 3.96 17.47
CA ILE A 122 -0.73 3.33 16.35
C ILE A 122 0.03 3.57 15.04
N GLN A 123 0.50 4.80 14.79
CA GLN A 123 1.29 5.11 13.60
C GLN A 123 2.55 4.25 13.53
N SER A 124 3.35 4.22 14.60
CA SER A 124 4.61 3.48 14.63
C SER A 124 4.39 1.97 14.43
N ASN A 125 3.34 1.42 15.03
CA ASN A 125 3.03 0.00 14.91
C ASN A 125 2.53 -0.35 13.51
N ALA A 126 1.70 0.50 12.89
CA ALA A 126 1.26 0.31 11.51
C ALA A 126 2.42 0.44 10.51
N GLU A 127 3.31 1.42 10.69
CA GLU A 127 4.52 1.57 9.87
C GLU A 127 5.47 0.37 10.02
N ALA A 128 5.60 -0.18 11.23
CA ALA A 128 6.39 -1.38 11.49
C ALA A 128 5.74 -2.65 10.90
N ALA A 129 4.41 -2.75 10.89
CA ALA A 129 3.69 -3.85 10.24
C ALA A 129 3.88 -3.83 8.70
N LEU A 130 4.00 -2.64 8.12
CA LEU A 130 4.32 -2.42 6.70
C LEU A 130 5.81 -2.58 6.38
N ALA A 131 6.68 -2.71 7.38
CA ALA A 131 8.11 -2.90 7.17
C ALA A 131 8.38 -4.30 6.57
N PRO A 132 9.48 -4.47 5.83
CA PRO A 132 9.83 -5.76 5.28
C PRO A 132 9.96 -6.85 6.36
N SER A 133 9.19 -7.92 6.21
CA SER A 133 9.19 -9.10 7.07
C SER A 133 10.02 -10.24 6.50
N SER A 134 10.15 -10.30 5.16
CA SER A 134 10.87 -11.35 4.45
C SER A 134 11.65 -10.82 3.25
N ARG A 135 12.67 -11.57 2.86
CA ARG A 135 13.55 -11.26 1.73
C ARG A 135 13.82 -12.52 0.93
N GLY A 136 13.84 -12.39 -0.40
CA GLY A 136 14.17 -13.49 -1.30
C GLY A 136 14.61 -12.97 -2.65
N LEU A 137 15.28 -13.81 -3.43
CA LEU A 137 15.66 -13.47 -4.79
C LEU A 137 14.48 -13.65 -5.74
N GLY A 138 14.32 -12.74 -6.70
CA GLY A 138 13.30 -12.85 -7.74
C GLY A 138 13.40 -11.74 -8.78
N SER A 139 12.43 -11.71 -9.70
CA SER A 139 12.29 -10.66 -10.70
C SER A 139 10.88 -10.06 -10.70
N VAL A 140 10.77 -8.82 -11.15
CA VAL A 140 9.52 -8.09 -11.34
C VAL A 140 9.52 -7.43 -12.71
N ARG A 141 8.37 -7.52 -13.42
CA ARG A 141 8.16 -6.90 -14.73
C ARG A 141 7.23 -5.72 -14.62
N GLY A 142 7.56 -4.62 -15.30
CA GLY A 142 6.72 -3.44 -15.30
C GLY A 142 7.30 -2.25 -16.04
N HIS A 143 6.55 -1.15 -16.02
CA HIS A 143 6.92 0.09 -16.67
C HIS A 143 7.67 1.00 -15.70
N LEU A 144 8.91 1.36 -16.01
CA LEU A 144 9.71 2.27 -15.22
C LEU A 144 9.24 3.72 -15.45
N TYR A 145 8.68 4.39 -14.45
CA TYR A 145 8.02 5.70 -14.62
C TYR A 145 8.60 6.83 -13.78
N ARG A 146 9.47 6.52 -12.80
CA ARG A 146 10.10 7.52 -11.92
C ARG A 146 11.55 7.17 -11.70
N TYR A 147 12.40 8.18 -11.60
CA TYR A 147 13.80 8.04 -11.20
C TYR A 147 14.16 9.11 -10.17
N THR A 148 14.91 8.72 -9.14
CA THR A 148 15.41 9.60 -8.08
C THR A 148 16.85 9.23 -7.78
N ASN A 149 17.74 10.21 -7.84
CA ASN A 149 19.17 10.04 -7.56
C ASN A 149 19.68 11.21 -6.73
N ASP A 150 19.37 11.16 -5.44
CA ASP A 150 19.80 12.14 -4.45
C ASP A 150 20.96 11.58 -3.60
N ARG A 151 21.70 12.47 -2.92
CA ARG A 151 22.94 12.15 -2.17
C ARG A 151 22.80 11.14 -1.02
N GLY A 152 21.62 10.58 -0.77
CA GLY A 152 21.41 9.48 0.17
C GLY A 152 20.32 8.48 -0.24
N ARG A 153 19.71 8.65 -1.43
CA ARG A 153 18.62 7.80 -1.89
C ARG A 153 18.67 7.67 -3.42
N ARG A 154 18.86 6.44 -3.87
CA ARG A 154 18.74 6.05 -5.28
C ARG A 154 17.56 5.10 -5.40
N SER A 155 16.53 5.56 -6.08
CA SER A 155 15.37 4.73 -6.32
C SER A 155 14.67 5.05 -7.62
N ALA A 156 13.89 4.09 -8.10
CA ALA A 156 13.05 4.25 -9.26
C ALA A 156 11.67 3.68 -9.00
N GLY A 157 10.65 4.24 -9.62
CA GLY A 157 9.29 3.72 -9.56
C GLY A 157 9.05 2.78 -10.72
N LEU A 158 8.70 1.54 -10.44
CA LEU A 158 8.23 0.56 -11.42
C LEU A 158 6.74 0.32 -11.22
N ARG A 159 5.94 0.44 -12.27
CA ARG A 159 4.53 0.05 -12.24
C ARG A 159 4.40 -1.36 -12.81
N ARG A 160 4.02 -2.34 -11.99
CA ARG A 160 3.91 -3.74 -12.40
C ARG A 160 2.94 -3.89 -13.58
N ALA A 161 3.30 -4.77 -14.51
CA ALA A 161 2.50 -5.01 -15.71
C ALA A 161 1.22 -5.81 -15.44
N ASP A 162 1.23 -6.69 -14.45
CA ASP A 162 0.13 -7.61 -14.12
C ASP A 162 -0.96 -6.97 -13.24
N THR A 163 -0.55 -6.16 -12.28
CA THR A 163 -1.39 -5.62 -11.20
C THR A 163 -1.53 -4.10 -11.25
N GLY A 164 -0.65 -3.40 -11.98
CA GLY A 164 -0.59 -1.94 -11.96
C GLY A 164 -0.02 -1.34 -10.66
N GLU A 165 0.40 -2.18 -9.71
CA GLU A 165 0.97 -1.76 -8.42
C GLU A 165 2.31 -1.03 -8.63
N ALA A 166 2.55 0.02 -7.85
CA ALA A 166 3.81 0.75 -7.86
C ALA A 166 4.81 0.15 -6.87
N ILE A 167 5.97 -0.27 -7.37
CA ILE A 167 7.11 -0.78 -6.60
C ILE A 167 8.24 0.26 -6.60
N ASP A 168 8.90 0.43 -5.45
CA ASP A 168 10.16 1.16 -5.33
C ASP A 168 11.33 0.21 -5.63
N LEU A 169 12.08 0.49 -6.69
CA LEU A 169 13.34 -0.17 -7.01
C LEU A 169 14.47 0.61 -6.34
N ARG A 170 15.32 -0.06 -5.58
CA ARG A 170 16.51 0.51 -4.93
C ARG A 170 17.74 -0.04 -5.62
N PHE A 171 18.72 0.81 -5.91
CA PHE A 171 19.89 0.41 -6.69
C PHE A 171 21.16 1.13 -6.20
N ALA A 172 22.31 0.52 -6.48
CA ALA A 172 23.60 1.10 -6.11
C ALA A 172 23.95 2.27 -7.05
N ALA A 173 24.99 3.03 -6.69
CA ALA A 173 25.44 4.15 -7.52
C ALA A 173 25.92 3.72 -8.92
N GLU A 174 26.46 2.51 -8.99
CA GLU A 174 27.00 1.87 -10.18
C GLU A 174 25.91 1.49 -11.20
N ASP A 175 24.71 1.12 -10.75
CA ASP A 175 23.59 0.76 -11.63
C ASP A 175 22.78 1.99 -12.09
N ALA A 176 23.07 3.18 -11.56
CA ALA A 176 22.25 4.37 -11.75
C ALA A 176 22.11 4.77 -13.22
N ASP A 177 23.16 4.60 -14.03
CA ASP A 177 23.15 4.90 -15.46
C ASP A 177 22.34 3.86 -16.25
N GLN A 178 22.41 2.58 -15.85
CA GLN A 178 21.63 1.49 -16.45
C GLN A 178 20.14 1.68 -16.18
N VAL A 179 19.75 1.95 -14.93
CA VAL A 179 18.34 2.23 -14.58
C VAL A 179 17.82 3.45 -15.34
N ARG A 180 18.62 4.53 -15.42
CA ARG A 180 18.24 5.75 -16.14
C ARG A 180 18.01 5.51 -17.63
N LYS A 181 18.79 4.61 -18.26
CA LYS A 181 18.65 4.26 -19.68
C LYS A 181 17.29 3.63 -20.02
N HIS A 182 16.66 3.01 -19.04
CA HIS A 182 15.38 2.31 -19.20
C HIS A 182 14.17 3.08 -18.65
N LEU A 183 14.34 4.37 -18.34
CA LEU A 183 13.21 5.22 -17.94
C LEU A 183 12.17 5.27 -19.07
N GLU A 184 10.89 5.19 -18.70
CA GLU A 184 9.72 5.13 -19.59
C GLU A 184 9.67 3.88 -20.50
N GLN A 185 10.35 2.80 -20.11
CA GLN A 185 10.34 1.52 -20.83
C GLN A 185 9.71 0.41 -19.98
N GLN A 186 9.21 -0.63 -20.66
CA GLN A 186 8.92 -1.90 -20.03
C GLN A 186 10.23 -2.61 -19.73
N VAL A 187 10.38 -3.05 -18.48
CA VAL A 187 11.61 -3.66 -17.98
C VAL A 187 11.30 -4.89 -17.13
N GLU A 188 12.28 -5.77 -17.05
CA GLU A 188 12.39 -6.80 -16.03
C GLU A 188 13.56 -6.42 -15.12
N ALA A 189 13.28 -6.23 -13.84
CA ALA A 189 14.29 -5.97 -12.82
C ALA A 189 14.37 -7.18 -11.88
N TRP A 190 15.58 -7.61 -11.53
CA TRP A 190 15.81 -8.74 -10.62
C TRP A 190 16.79 -8.39 -9.52
N GLY A 191 16.71 -9.15 -8.43
CA GLY A 191 17.55 -9.01 -7.24
C GLY A 191 16.81 -9.43 -5.98
N GLU A 192 17.12 -8.81 -4.85
CA GLU A 192 16.47 -9.09 -3.57
C GLU A 192 15.11 -8.37 -3.46
N ILE A 193 14.03 -9.15 -3.47
CA ILE A 193 12.67 -8.70 -3.22
C ILE A 193 12.41 -8.71 -1.72
N ALA A 194 12.07 -7.55 -1.17
CA ALA A 194 11.65 -7.39 0.20
C ALA A 194 10.12 -7.34 0.27
N ARG A 195 9.49 -8.23 1.05
CA ARG A 195 8.03 -8.29 1.22
C ARG A 195 7.63 -7.91 2.64
N ASP A 196 6.48 -7.25 2.78
CA ASP A 196 5.90 -6.92 4.08
C ASP A 196 5.17 -8.13 4.71
N ALA A 197 4.56 -7.93 5.87
CA ALA A 197 3.80 -8.99 6.56
C ALA A 197 2.54 -9.45 5.79
N THR A 198 2.03 -8.64 4.86
CA THR A 198 0.87 -8.95 4.01
C THR A 198 1.27 -9.72 2.74
N GLY A 199 2.57 -9.91 2.49
CA GLY A 199 3.10 -10.59 1.30
C GLY A 199 3.32 -9.66 0.09
N HIS A 200 2.96 -8.38 0.20
CA HIS A 200 3.19 -7.38 -0.86
C HIS A 200 4.66 -7.00 -0.97
N ILE A 201 5.09 -6.61 -2.18
CA ILE A 201 6.47 -6.19 -2.43
C ILE A 201 6.67 -4.78 -1.88
N ALA A 202 7.43 -4.66 -0.80
CA ALA A 202 7.77 -3.37 -0.21
C ALA A 202 8.78 -2.61 -1.08
N TYR A 203 9.82 -3.29 -1.57
CA TYR A 203 10.79 -2.78 -2.53
C TYR A 203 11.58 -3.93 -3.16
N VAL A 204 12.32 -3.64 -4.23
CA VAL A 204 13.31 -4.56 -4.82
C VAL A 204 14.68 -3.89 -4.79
N THR A 205 15.68 -4.55 -4.21
CA THR A 205 17.09 -4.16 -4.38
C THR A 205 17.58 -4.76 -5.68
N VAL A 206 17.78 -3.89 -6.68
CA VAL A 206 18.12 -4.27 -8.05
C VAL A 206 19.58 -4.72 -8.12
N GLU A 207 19.78 -5.91 -8.66
CA GLU A 207 21.07 -6.44 -9.08
C GLU A 207 21.23 -6.39 -10.61
N GLY A 208 20.11 -6.38 -11.34
CA GLY A 208 20.11 -6.19 -12.78
C GLY A 208 18.74 -5.78 -13.32
N ILE A 209 18.76 -5.12 -14.47
CA ILE A 209 17.58 -4.60 -15.15
C ILE A 209 17.78 -4.65 -16.66
N GLU A 210 16.78 -5.16 -17.36
CA GLU A 210 16.78 -5.26 -18.82
C GLU A 210 15.43 -4.81 -19.41
N PRO A 211 15.43 -4.26 -20.63
CA PRO A 211 14.19 -3.92 -21.31
C PRO A 211 13.49 -5.20 -21.79
N VAL A 212 12.17 -5.25 -21.59
CA VAL A 212 11.33 -6.31 -22.16
C VAL A 212 10.78 -5.79 -23.47
N ALA A 213 10.94 -6.56 -24.55
CA ALA A 213 10.31 -6.23 -25.83
C ALA A 213 8.80 -6.11 -25.61
N GLY A 214 8.22 -4.96 -25.99
CA GLY A 214 6.77 -4.75 -25.87
C GLY A 214 5.99 -5.78 -26.73
N PRO A 215 4.66 -5.88 -26.57
CA PRO A 215 3.83 -6.83 -27.32
C PRO A 215 3.68 -6.53 -28.83
N HIS A 216 4.69 -5.94 -29.48
CA HIS A 216 4.74 -5.71 -30.93
C HIS A 216 6.09 -6.19 -31.50
N GLU A 217 6.25 -7.50 -31.59
CA GLU A 217 6.79 -8.16 -32.76
C GLU A 217 6.48 -9.66 -32.63
N PRO A 218 5.71 -10.29 -33.54
CA PRO A 218 5.66 -11.74 -33.58
C PRO A 218 7.11 -12.22 -33.80
N ALA A 219 7.64 -12.93 -32.80
CA ALA A 219 8.94 -13.57 -32.93
C ALA A 219 8.96 -14.34 -34.26
N PRO A 220 9.95 -14.11 -35.14
CA PRO A 220 10.08 -14.94 -36.33
C PRO A 220 10.20 -16.40 -35.84
N THR A 221 9.32 -17.24 -36.38
CA THR A 221 9.11 -18.66 -36.04
C THR A 221 10.30 -19.56 -36.40
N SER A 222 11.53 -19.05 -36.32
CA SER A 222 12.75 -19.71 -36.75
C SER A 222 13.82 -19.72 -35.66
N GLU A 223 13.47 -20.10 -34.44
CA GLU A 223 14.46 -20.63 -33.47
C GLU A 223 13.84 -21.80 -32.71
N GLY A 224 13.71 -22.91 -33.43
CA GLY A 224 13.48 -24.20 -32.82
C GLY A 224 14.78 -24.79 -32.27
N ARG A 225 14.61 -25.59 -31.21
CA ARG A 225 15.43 -26.76 -30.82
C ARG A 225 16.44 -26.57 -29.67
N GLY A 226 15.92 -26.35 -28.46
CA GLY A 226 16.53 -26.72 -27.19
C GLY A 226 15.41 -26.97 -26.17
N LEU A 227 15.34 -28.18 -25.60
CA LEU A 227 14.14 -28.72 -24.93
C LEU A 227 13.75 -28.09 -23.57
N LEU A 228 14.32 -26.96 -23.17
CA LEU A 228 13.82 -26.11 -22.08
C LEU A 228 14.23 -24.67 -22.40
N GLY A 229 13.30 -23.87 -22.92
CA GLY A 229 13.53 -22.44 -23.13
C GLY A 229 13.72 -21.71 -21.81
N SER A 230 14.42 -20.57 -21.84
CA SER A 230 14.63 -19.66 -20.70
C SER A 230 13.35 -19.04 -20.14
N ASP A 231 12.20 -19.34 -20.74
CA ASP A 231 10.88 -18.77 -20.45
C ASP A 231 9.89 -19.82 -19.91
N TRP A 232 10.38 -20.95 -19.37
CA TRP A 232 9.51 -22.09 -19.03
C TRP A 232 8.47 -21.81 -17.92
N LEU A 233 8.70 -20.81 -17.06
CA LEU A 233 7.72 -20.38 -16.07
C LEU A 233 6.79 -19.27 -16.58
N GLY A 234 7.03 -18.66 -17.74
CA GLY A 234 6.22 -17.56 -18.26
C GLY A 234 6.07 -16.38 -17.30
N GLY A 235 7.01 -16.21 -16.36
CA GLY A 235 6.92 -15.22 -15.28
C GLY A 235 6.07 -15.63 -14.06
N ALA A 236 5.64 -16.88 -13.96
CA ALA A 236 4.92 -17.39 -12.78
C ALA A 236 5.88 -17.71 -11.61
N ASP A 237 5.44 -17.42 -10.39
CA ASP A 237 6.09 -17.89 -9.17
C ASP A 237 6.12 -19.43 -9.15
N PRO A 238 7.26 -20.09 -8.82
CA PRO A 238 7.33 -21.54 -8.64
C PRO A 238 6.21 -22.13 -7.78
N ALA A 239 5.72 -21.42 -6.76
CA ALA A 239 4.62 -21.87 -5.92
C ALA A 239 3.26 -21.85 -6.65
N GLU A 240 3.02 -20.85 -7.50
CA GLU A 240 1.82 -20.77 -8.35
C GLU A 240 1.84 -21.84 -9.44
N TRP A 241 3.00 -22.10 -10.03
CA TRP A 241 3.16 -23.13 -11.06
C TRP A 241 2.83 -24.53 -10.53
N VAL A 242 3.26 -24.85 -9.29
CA VAL A 242 2.92 -26.13 -8.64
C VAL A 242 1.44 -26.25 -8.30
N ARG A 243 0.76 -25.14 -7.95
CA ARG A 243 -0.70 -25.15 -7.74
C ARG A 243 -1.44 -25.39 -9.05
N MET A 244 -1.03 -24.74 -10.13
CA MET A 244 -1.64 -24.91 -11.46
C MET A 244 -1.50 -26.35 -11.99
N MET A 245 -0.42 -27.05 -11.64
CA MET A 245 -0.20 -28.46 -12.02
C MET A 245 -0.96 -29.48 -11.15
N ARG A 246 -1.51 -29.08 -10.01
CA ARG A 246 -2.21 -30.00 -9.09
C ARG A 246 -3.72 -30.05 -9.26
N GLY A 247 -4.30 -29.15 -10.06
CA GLY A 247 -5.75 -29.05 -10.28
C GLY A 247 -6.45 -28.36 -9.13
#